data_AF-A0A6I9MEJ1-F1
#
_entry.id   AF-A0A6I9MEJ1-F1
#
_cell.length_a   1.000
_cell.length_b   1.000
_cell.length_c   1.000
_cell.angle_alpha   90.00
_cell.angle_beta   90.00
_cell.angle_gamma   90.00
#
_symmetry.space_group_name_H-M   'P 1'
#
loop_
_entity.id
_entity.type
_entity.pdbx_description
1 polymer ?
#
loop_
_entity_poly.entity_id
_entity_poly.type
_entity_poly.pdbx_seq_one_letter_code
_entity_poly.pdbx_strand_id
1 'polypeptide(L)'
;MNNRKEDMEISSHYRQLLRELNEQRQHGILCDACVIVEGKIFKAHKNVLLASSRYFKTLYCQVKKGADPHLQTTVTHLDIVTATGFKAILDFMYSAHLALTSKNVIEVMSAASYLQMTDIVQACHTFIKAALDISIRSEMADELTDFEMGAVAAAGIGGGGGGRGGGV
;
A
#
# COMPACT_ATOMS: atom_id res chain seq x y z
N MET A 1 27.41 47.34 4.15
CA MET A 1 27.71 46.05 3.50
C MET A 1 26.41 45.31 3.29
N ASN A 2 26.03 44.99 2.05
CA ASN A 2 24.80 44.26 1.75
C ASN A 2 25.00 42.77 2.06
N ASN A 3 24.19 42.25 2.98
CA ASN A 3 24.24 40.86 3.43
C ASN A 3 23.55 39.97 2.36
N ARG A 4 24.34 39.47 1.40
CA ARG A 4 23.83 38.57 0.36
C ARG A 4 23.59 37.20 0.98
N LYS A 5 22.33 36.75 1.03
CA LYS A 5 21.97 35.41 1.49
C LYS A 5 21.64 34.55 0.27
N GLU A 6 22.37 33.47 0.08
CA GLU A 6 22.10 32.46 -0.94
C GLU A 6 21.50 31.23 -0.26
N ASP A 7 20.21 30.99 -0.49
CA ASP A 7 19.52 29.80 0.01
C ASP A 7 19.72 28.66 -1.01
N MET A 8 20.23 27.51 -0.56
CA MET A 8 20.48 26.32 -1.40
C MET A 8 19.62 25.13 -0.91
N GLU A 9 18.84 24.54 -1.80
CA GLU A 9 18.02 23.35 -1.55
C GLU A 9 18.33 22.26 -2.59
N ILE A 10 18.60 21.02 -2.14
CA ILE A 10 18.87 19.87 -3.02
C ILE A 10 17.70 18.90 -2.93
N SER A 11 16.77 18.97 -3.87
CA SER A 11 15.54 18.17 -3.85
C SER A 11 15.77 16.66 -3.92
N SER A 12 16.91 16.17 -4.43
CA SER A 12 17.22 14.74 -4.48
C SER A 12 17.75 14.17 -3.15
N HIS A 13 18.14 15.04 -2.21
CA HIS A 13 18.84 14.64 -0.99
C HIS A 13 18.04 13.64 -0.15
N TYR A 14 16.72 13.84 -0.01
CA TYR A 14 15.88 12.95 0.79
C TYR A 14 15.81 11.52 0.22
N ARG A 15 15.80 11.37 -1.12
CA ARG A 15 15.77 10.04 -1.77
C ARG A 15 17.09 9.32 -1.56
N GLN A 16 18.20 10.03 -1.70
CA GLN A 16 19.53 9.48 -1.44
C GLN A 16 19.67 9.07 0.02
N LEU A 17 19.26 9.94 0.95
CA LEU A 17 19.29 9.64 2.38
C LEU A 17 18.47 8.39 2.73
N LEU A 18 17.23 8.29 2.24
CA LEU A 18 16.38 7.10 2.48
C LEU A 18 17.02 5.83 1.92
N ARG A 19 17.63 5.89 0.74
CA ARG A 19 18.36 4.77 0.15
C ARG A 19 19.52 4.31 1.04
N GLU A 20 20.36 5.23 1.50
CA GLU A 20 21.50 4.91 2.37
C GLU A 20 21.02 4.34 3.73
N LEU A 21 19.97 4.91 4.32
CA LEU A 21 19.35 4.37 5.55
C LEU A 21 18.79 2.96 5.34
N ASN A 22 18.25 2.66 4.16
CA ASN A 22 17.74 1.34 3.83
C ASN A 22 18.89 0.32 3.69
N GLU A 23 20.00 0.72 3.07
CA GLU A 23 21.20 -0.11 2.97
C GLU A 23 21.77 -0.42 4.35
N GLN A 24 21.85 0.58 5.25
CA GLN A 24 22.25 0.37 6.64
C GLN A 24 21.33 -0.62 7.36
N ARG A 25 20.01 -0.47 7.20
CA ARG A 25 19.00 -1.37 7.80
C ARG A 25 19.22 -2.82 7.35
N GLN A 26 19.42 -3.05 6.06
CA GLN A 26 19.60 -4.40 5.50
C GLN A 26 20.86 -5.08 6.04
N HIS A 27 21.92 -4.30 6.30
CA HIS A 27 23.17 -4.80 6.90
C HIS A 27 23.14 -4.79 8.44
N GLY A 28 22.06 -4.30 9.06
CA GLY A 28 21.93 -4.18 10.52
C GLY A 28 22.86 -3.13 11.13
N ILE A 29 23.37 -2.20 10.33
CA ILE A 29 24.24 -1.11 10.77
C ILE A 29 23.37 -0.10 11.52
N LEU A 30 23.80 0.31 12.72
CA LEU A 30 23.13 1.30 13.58
C LEU A 30 21.66 0.96 13.95
N CYS A 31 21.18 -0.25 13.67
CA CYS A 31 19.84 -0.66 14.04
C CYS A 31 19.71 -0.83 15.56
N ASP A 32 18.86 -0.01 16.16
CA ASP A 32 18.62 0.07 17.60
C ASP A 32 17.18 -0.36 18.01
N ALA A 33 16.43 -0.91 17.05
CA ALA A 33 15.13 -1.55 17.25
C ALA A 33 15.02 -2.88 16.48
N CYS A 34 14.29 -3.82 17.08
CA CYS A 34 13.85 -5.07 16.48
C CYS A 34 12.33 -5.18 16.62
N VAL A 35 11.63 -5.32 15.50
CA VAL A 35 10.18 -5.55 15.47
C VAL A 35 9.92 -7.01 15.15
N ILE A 36 9.20 -7.72 16.01
CA ILE A 36 8.86 -9.12 15.86
C ILE A 36 7.41 -9.21 15.40
N VAL A 37 7.20 -9.84 14.24
CA VAL A 37 5.88 -10.01 13.61
C VAL A 37 5.78 -11.43 13.08
N GLU A 38 4.79 -12.21 13.55
CA GLU A 38 4.63 -13.63 13.21
C GLU A 38 5.93 -14.44 13.38
N GLY A 39 6.68 -14.17 14.46
CA GLY A 39 7.97 -14.81 14.74
C GLY A 39 9.15 -14.36 13.86
N LYS A 40 8.93 -13.49 12.87
CA LYS A 40 9.99 -12.90 12.03
C LYS A 40 10.54 -11.64 12.67
N ILE A 41 11.85 -11.48 12.62
CA ILE A 41 12.57 -10.33 13.18
C ILE A 41 12.88 -9.33 12.08
N PHE A 42 12.45 -8.08 12.28
CA PHE A 42 12.73 -6.95 11.41
C PHE A 42 13.62 -5.95 12.15
N LYS A 43 14.88 -5.83 11.73
CA LYS A 43 15.79 -4.79 12.23
C LYS A 43 15.42 -3.42 11.65
N ALA A 44 15.48 -2.39 12.47
CA ALA A 44 15.17 -1.02 12.07
C ALA A 44 15.89 0.00 12.95
N HIS A 45 15.94 1.24 12.46
CA HIS A 45 16.33 2.42 13.22
C HIS A 45 15.10 3.06 13.87
N LYS A 46 15.18 3.33 15.18
CA LYS A 46 14.12 4.01 15.94
C LYS A 46 13.75 5.33 15.29
N ASN A 47 14.72 6.16 14.91
CA ASN A 47 14.45 7.48 14.32
C ASN A 47 13.54 7.41 13.08
N VAL A 48 13.74 6.44 12.19
CA VAL A 48 12.89 6.24 11.00
C VAL A 48 11.49 5.77 11.41
N LEU A 49 11.39 4.85 12.37
CA LEU A 49 10.10 4.38 12.89
C LEU A 49 9.30 5.52 13.55
N LEU A 50 9.93 6.33 14.41
CA LEU A 50 9.30 7.48 15.07
C LEU A 50 8.85 8.56 14.07
N ALA A 51 9.66 8.82 13.05
CA ALA A 51 9.36 9.82 12.03
C ALA A 51 8.17 9.40 11.16
N SER A 52 8.01 8.09 10.94
CA SER A 52 7.02 7.55 9.99
C SER A 52 5.71 7.12 10.63
N SER A 53 5.69 6.81 11.94
CA SER A 53 4.53 6.19 12.60
C SER A 53 4.23 6.81 13.96
N ARG A 54 2.97 7.22 14.14
CA ARG A 54 2.48 7.74 15.43
C ARG A 54 2.46 6.67 16.51
N TYR A 55 2.19 5.41 16.16
CA TYR A 55 2.28 4.28 17.09
C TYR A 55 3.69 4.17 17.68
N PHE A 56 4.74 4.08 16.84
CA PHE A 56 6.12 3.98 17.32
C PHE A 56 6.58 5.25 18.06
N LYS A 57 6.14 6.43 17.62
CA LYS A 57 6.38 7.68 18.35
C LYS A 57 5.80 7.64 19.77
N THR A 58 4.58 7.16 19.92
CA THR A 58 3.93 7.02 21.24
C THR A 58 4.66 5.99 22.09
N LEU A 59 4.90 4.80 21.54
CA LEU A 59 5.58 3.70 22.20
C LEU A 59 6.97 4.09 22.72
N TYR A 60 7.83 4.62 21.85
CA TYR A 60 9.23 4.86 22.20
C TYR A 60 9.45 6.16 22.99
N CYS A 61 8.58 7.16 22.88
CA CYS A 61 8.68 8.38 23.70
C CYS A 61 8.08 8.20 25.10
N GLN A 62 7.06 7.35 25.27
CA GLN A 62 6.45 7.11 26.59
C GLN A 62 7.31 6.20 27.48
N VAL A 63 8.03 5.23 26.89
CA VAL A 63 8.90 4.29 27.63
C VAL A 63 10.10 4.98 28.31
N LYS A 64 10.48 6.19 27.86
CA LYS A 64 11.59 6.96 28.46
C LYS A 64 11.35 7.48 29.89
N LYS A 65 10.16 7.26 30.48
CA LYS A 65 9.88 7.64 31.87
C LYS A 65 10.39 6.63 32.92
N GLY A 66 10.92 5.47 32.55
CA GLY A 66 11.29 4.44 33.54
C GLY A 66 12.45 3.50 33.20
N ALA A 67 13.17 3.68 32.08
CA ALA A 67 14.27 2.78 31.69
C ALA A 67 15.54 3.56 31.32
N ASP A 68 16.70 2.96 31.64
CA ASP A 68 18.03 3.49 31.35
C ASP A 68 18.16 3.89 29.86
N PRO A 69 18.48 5.16 29.55
CA PRO A 69 18.60 5.65 28.18
C PRO A 69 19.74 5.03 27.36
N HIS A 70 20.65 4.28 27.98
CA HIS A 70 21.85 3.77 27.33
C HIS A 70 21.76 2.27 27.00
N LEU A 71 21.98 1.98 25.71
CA LEU A 71 22.55 0.73 25.18
C LEU A 71 21.67 -0.50 24.92
N GLN A 72 20.35 -0.49 25.08
CA GLN A 72 19.54 -1.68 24.74
C GLN A 72 18.72 -1.51 23.46
N THR A 73 18.93 -2.44 22.53
CA THR A 73 18.07 -2.66 21.36
C THR A 73 16.65 -2.88 21.83
N THR A 74 15.70 -2.05 21.38
CA THR A 74 14.31 -2.19 21.79
C THR A 74 13.64 -3.28 20.96
N VAL A 75 13.11 -4.30 21.62
CA VAL A 75 12.30 -5.34 20.99
C VAL A 75 10.82 -4.96 21.11
N THR A 76 10.09 -5.01 20.01
CA THR A 76 8.65 -4.69 19.95
C THR A 76 7.92 -5.80 19.23
N HIS A 77 6.83 -6.30 19.81
CA HIS A 77 5.99 -7.33 19.22
C HIS A 77 4.74 -6.71 18.60
N LEU A 78 4.40 -7.11 17.36
CA LEU A 78 3.17 -6.72 16.68
C LEU A 78 2.33 -7.98 16.41
N ASP A 79 1.51 -8.36 17.39
CA ASP A 79 0.84 -9.68 17.37
C ASP A 79 -0.34 -9.78 16.40
N ILE A 80 -0.91 -8.64 15.98
CA ILE A 80 -2.10 -8.61 15.10
C ILE A 80 -1.80 -8.10 13.69
N VAL A 81 -0.52 -7.91 13.36
CA VAL A 81 -0.07 -7.48 12.03
C VAL A 81 0.57 -8.67 11.35
N THR A 82 0.33 -8.86 10.05
CA THR A 82 1.00 -9.91 9.27
C THR A 82 2.42 -9.47 8.90
N ALA A 83 3.35 -10.40 8.79
CA ALA A 83 4.73 -10.09 8.40
C ALA A 83 4.81 -9.47 7.00
N THR A 84 3.92 -9.87 6.09
CA THR A 84 3.84 -9.31 4.73
C THR A 84 3.38 -7.85 4.76
N GLY A 85 2.32 -7.54 5.52
CA GLY A 85 1.83 -6.17 5.69
C GLY A 85 2.88 -5.28 6.35
N PHE A 86 3.49 -5.76 7.45
CA PHE A 86 4.54 -5.00 8.12
C PHE A 86 5.77 -4.77 7.24
N LYS A 87 6.21 -5.79 6.48
CA LYS A 87 7.34 -5.64 5.55
C LYS A 87 7.07 -4.55 4.51
N ALA A 88 5.88 -4.53 3.91
CA ALA A 88 5.51 -3.51 2.93
C ALA A 88 5.54 -2.10 3.53
N ILE A 89 5.03 -1.94 4.76
CA ILE A 89 5.08 -0.67 5.49
C ILE A 89 6.53 -0.28 5.82
N LEU A 90 7.33 -1.20 6.33
CA LEU A 90 8.72 -0.93 6.66
C LEU A 90 9.52 -0.54 5.41
N ASP A 91 9.33 -1.24 4.29
CA ASP A 91 9.99 -0.88 3.04
C ASP A 91 9.53 0.51 2.53
N PHE A 92 8.25 0.87 2.72
CA PHE A 92 7.77 2.24 2.46
C PHE A 92 8.48 3.28 3.34
N MET A 93 8.64 3.04 4.65
CA MET A 93 9.32 3.98 5.55
C MET A 93 10.76 4.30 5.10
N TYR A 94 11.42 3.37 4.40
CA TYR A 94 12.79 3.49 3.92
C TYR A 94 12.92 3.82 2.43
N SER A 95 11.80 3.99 1.70
CA SER A 95 11.82 4.27 0.25
C SER A 95 10.88 5.39 -0.19
N ALA A 96 9.94 5.79 0.68
CA ALA A 96 8.79 6.63 0.35
C ALA A 96 7.95 6.09 -0.82
N HIS A 97 8.03 4.79 -1.10
CA HIS A 97 7.32 4.14 -2.20
C HIS A 97 6.55 2.93 -1.69
N LEU A 98 5.27 2.84 -2.08
CA LEU A 98 4.38 1.75 -1.72
C LEU A 98 3.57 1.34 -2.95
N ALA A 99 3.74 0.09 -3.36
CA ALA A 99 2.99 -0.51 -4.46
C ALA A 99 1.77 -1.26 -3.90
N LEU A 100 0.57 -0.71 -4.11
CA LEU A 100 -0.69 -1.35 -3.75
C LEU A 100 -1.17 -2.27 -4.88
N THR A 101 -1.64 -3.45 -4.51
CA THR A 101 -2.18 -4.48 -5.40
C THR A 101 -3.40 -5.11 -4.74
N SER A 102 -4.25 -5.77 -5.53
CA SER A 102 -5.38 -6.55 -4.99
C SER A 102 -4.95 -7.64 -4.01
N LYS A 103 -3.70 -8.11 -4.10
CA LYS A 103 -3.15 -9.19 -3.26
C LYS A 103 -2.55 -8.73 -1.93
N ASN A 104 -2.28 -7.43 -1.75
CA ASN A 104 -1.61 -6.93 -0.55
C ASN A 104 -2.34 -5.77 0.15
N VAL A 105 -3.36 -5.17 -0.48
CA VAL A 105 -3.98 -3.94 0.03
C VAL A 105 -4.64 -4.15 1.39
N ILE A 106 -5.18 -5.34 1.68
CA ILE A 106 -5.84 -5.64 2.95
C ILE A 106 -4.82 -5.72 4.09
N GLU A 107 -3.72 -6.44 3.87
CA GLU A 107 -2.64 -6.60 4.84
C GLU A 107 -1.92 -5.26 5.09
N VAL A 108 -1.68 -4.49 4.01
CA VAL A 108 -1.08 -3.15 4.10
C VAL A 108 -2.00 -2.19 4.85
N MET A 109 -3.31 -2.20 4.57
CA MET A 109 -4.28 -1.36 5.27
C MET A 109 -4.36 -1.71 6.76
N SER A 110 -4.38 -3.01 7.10
CA SER A 110 -4.37 -3.48 8.48
C SER A 110 -3.12 -3.02 9.24
N ALA A 111 -1.94 -3.22 8.64
CA ALA A 111 -0.66 -2.77 9.21
C ALA A 111 -0.61 -1.25 9.37
N ALA A 112 -1.02 -0.49 8.35
CA ALA A 112 -1.03 0.98 8.38
C ALA A 112 -2.00 1.51 9.44
N SER A 113 -3.16 0.89 9.60
CA SER A 113 -4.14 1.24 10.63
C SER A 113 -3.56 1.03 12.03
N TYR A 114 -2.96 -0.15 12.27
CA TYR A 114 -2.30 -0.46 13.54
C TYR A 114 -1.17 0.53 13.84
N LEU A 115 -0.32 0.82 12.85
CA LEU A 115 0.81 1.72 12.97
C LEU A 115 0.43 3.20 12.92
N GLN A 116 -0.87 3.51 12.82
CA GLN A 116 -1.44 4.86 12.80
C GLN A 116 -0.84 5.74 11.68
N MET A 117 -0.79 5.20 10.47
CA MET A 117 -0.30 5.86 9.26
C MET A 117 -1.47 6.26 8.35
N THR A 118 -2.14 7.35 8.70
CA THR A 118 -3.42 7.79 8.09
C THR A 118 -3.36 7.96 6.58
N ASP A 119 -2.28 8.54 6.04
CA ASP A 119 -2.13 8.76 4.60
C ASP A 119 -2.13 7.43 3.81
N ILE A 120 -1.49 6.40 4.37
CA ILE A 120 -1.47 5.06 3.76
C ILE A 120 -2.84 4.41 3.85
N VAL A 121 -3.52 4.52 5.00
CA VAL A 121 -4.90 4.00 5.16
C VAL A 121 -5.84 4.63 4.12
N GLN A 122 -5.73 5.93 3.90
CA GLN A 122 -6.55 6.64 2.91
C GLN A 122 -6.22 6.21 1.47
N ALA A 123 -4.93 5.98 1.17
CA ALA A 123 -4.51 5.44 -0.12
C ALA A 123 -5.09 4.03 -0.37
N CYS A 124 -5.06 3.15 0.64
CA CYS A 124 -5.67 1.82 0.56
C CYS A 124 -7.18 1.89 0.34
N HIS A 125 -7.89 2.76 1.09
CA HIS A 125 -9.33 2.94 0.91
C HIS A 125 -9.68 3.42 -0.51
N THR A 126 -8.91 4.38 -1.03
CA THR A 126 -9.08 4.89 -2.40
C THR A 126 -8.85 3.79 -3.44
N PHE A 127 -7.81 2.98 -3.25
CA PHE A 127 -7.50 1.85 -4.13
C PHE A 127 -8.62 0.81 -4.14
N ILE A 128 -9.13 0.42 -2.96
CA ILE A 128 -10.21 -0.57 -2.83
C ILE A 128 -11.50 -0.05 -3.48
N LYS A 129 -11.86 1.21 -3.22
CA LYS A 129 -13.04 1.83 -3.82
C LYS A 129 -12.95 1.85 -5.34
N ALA A 130 -11.81 2.28 -5.90
CA ALA A 130 -11.61 2.31 -7.34
C ALA A 130 -11.71 0.91 -7.97
N ALA A 131 -11.20 -0.12 -7.31
CA ALA A 131 -11.32 -1.50 -7.78
C ALA A 131 -12.77 -1.98 -7.80
N LEU A 132 -13.55 -1.70 -6.75
CA LEU A 132 -14.98 -2.04 -6.68
C LEU A 132 -15.80 -1.28 -7.73
N ASP A 133 -15.54 0.01 -7.92
CA ASP A 133 -16.22 0.83 -8.93
C ASP A 133 -15.94 0.33 -10.36
N ILE A 134 -14.79 -0.30 -10.60
CA ILE A 134 -14.46 -0.94 -11.89
C ILE A 134 -15.24 -2.24 -12.04
N SER A 135 -15.29 -3.08 -10.99
CA SER A 135 -16.05 -4.33 -11.01
C SER A 135 -17.52 -4.10 -11.31
N ILE A 136 -18.16 -3.14 -10.66
CA ILE A 136 -19.58 -2.79 -10.90
C ILE A 136 -19.81 -2.32 -12.35
N ARG A 137 -18.90 -1.52 -12.90
CA ARG A 137 -18.99 -1.05 -14.29
C ARG A 137 -18.79 -2.17 -15.30
N SER A 138 -17.92 -3.14 -15.00
CA SER A 138 -17.73 -4.33 -15.84
C SER A 138 -18.99 -5.18 -15.87
N GLU A 139 -19.58 -5.46 -14.70
CA GLU A 139 -20.82 -6.23 -14.59
C GLU A 139 -21.97 -5.56 -15.35
N MET A 140 -22.14 -4.24 -15.20
CA MET A 140 -23.16 -3.50 -15.93
C MET A 140 -22.92 -3.47 -17.45
N ALA A 141 -21.65 -3.47 -17.90
CA ALA A 141 -21.32 -3.52 -19.32
C ALA A 141 -21.61 -4.91 -19.91
N ASP A 142 -21.28 -5.97 -19.18
CA ASP A 142 -21.54 -7.35 -19.59
C ASP A 142 -23.07 -7.60 -19.70
N GLU A 143 -23.87 -7.13 -18.73
CA GLU A 143 -25.34 -7.21 -18.79
C GLU A 143 -25.91 -6.48 -20.02
N LEU A 144 -25.41 -5.28 -20.34
CA LEU A 144 -25.88 -4.53 -21.52
C LEU A 144 -25.53 -5.25 -22.83
N THR A 145 -24.36 -5.88 -22.92
CA THR A 145 -23.98 -6.66 -24.11
C THR A 145 -24.85 -7.91 -24.28
N ASP A 146 -25.27 -8.56 -23.20
CA ASP A 146 -26.17 -9.70 -23.25
C ASP A 146 -27.58 -9.32 -23.72
N PHE A 147 -28.08 -8.14 -23.33
CA PHE A 147 -29.34 -7.60 -23.84
C PHE A 147 -29.25 -7.22 -25.32
N GLU A 148 -28.14 -6.63 -25.78
CA GLU A 148 -27.94 -6.32 -27.20
C GLU A 148 -27.84 -7.60 -28.05
N MET A 149 -27.14 -8.62 -27.57
CA MET A 149 -26.95 -9.90 -28.28
C MET A 149 -28.24 -10.75 -28.31
N GLY A 150 -29.08 -10.65 -27.28
CA GLY A 150 -30.43 -11.24 -27.27
C GLY A 150 -31.39 -10.57 -28.25
N ALA A 151 -31.27 -9.25 -28.46
CA ALA A 151 -32.11 -8.50 -29.39
C ALA A 151 -31.78 -8.79 -30.88
N VAL A 152 -30.50 -8.94 -31.24
CA VAL A 152 -30.11 -9.33 -32.61
C VAL A 152 -30.51 -10.76 -32.96
N ALA A 153 -30.55 -11.69 -31.99
CA ALA A 153 -31.02 -13.05 -32.23
C ALA A 153 -32.53 -13.12 -32.55
N ALA A 154 -33.36 -12.26 -31.93
CA ALA A 154 -34.80 -12.21 -32.17
C ALA A 154 -35.17 -11.60 -33.54
N ALA A 155 -34.33 -10.73 -34.11
CA ALA A 155 -34.58 -10.07 -35.39
C ALA A 155 -34.19 -10.91 -36.63
N GLY A 156 -33.56 -12.08 -36.44
CA GLY A 156 -32.98 -12.89 -37.53
C GLY A 156 -33.88 -13.91 -38.22
N ILE A 157 -35.16 -14.06 -37.83
CA ILE A 157 -36.06 -15.11 -38.33
C ILE A 157 -37.22 -14.52 -39.14
N GLY A 158 -36.93 -13.88 -40.28
CA GLY A 158 -37.98 -13.27 -41.09
C GLY A 158 -37.55 -12.95 -42.52
N GLY A 159 -37.40 -13.97 -43.36
CA GLY A 159 -37.19 -13.72 -44.79
C GLY A 159 -36.82 -14.96 -45.60
N GLY A 160 -37.83 -15.73 -46.03
CA GLY A 160 -37.65 -16.84 -46.96
C GLY A 160 -38.92 -17.13 -47.74
N GLY A 161 -39.33 -16.18 -48.60
CA GLY A 161 -40.51 -16.32 -49.46
C GLY A 161 -40.23 -17.06 -50.77
N GLY A 162 -41.16 -17.94 -51.15
CA GLY A 162 -41.74 -18.01 -52.51
C GLY A 162 -40.98 -18.75 -53.61
N GLY A 163 -41.53 -19.89 -54.05
CA GLY A 163 -41.24 -20.50 -55.36
C GLY A 163 -42.31 -21.53 -55.75
N ARG A 164 -43.18 -21.18 -56.71
CA ARG A 164 -44.31 -21.97 -57.26
C ARG A 164 -43.86 -22.94 -58.36
N GLY A 165 -44.64 -24.01 -58.56
CA GLY A 165 -44.77 -24.79 -59.82
C GLY A 165 -44.39 -26.27 -59.66
N GLY A 166 -45.10 -27.29 -60.13
CA GLY A 166 -46.31 -27.44 -60.96
C GLY A 166 -46.43 -28.91 -61.41
N GLY A 167 -47.62 -29.36 -61.83
CA GLY A 167 -47.90 -30.67 -62.47
C GLY A 167 -48.21 -31.80 -61.48
N VAL A 168 -49.26 -32.62 -61.61
CA VAL A 168 -50.20 -32.96 -62.70
C VAL A 168 -51.55 -33.31 -62.07
#